data_AF-A0A7Y5W6G9-F1
#
_entry.id   AF-A0A7Y5W6G9-F1
#
_cell.length_a   1.000
_cell.length_b   1.000
_cell.length_c   1.000
_cell.angle_alpha   90.00
_cell.angle_beta   90.00
_cell.angle_gamma   90.00
#
_symmetry.space_group_name_H-M   'P 1'
#
loop_
_entity.id
_entity.type
_entity.pdbx_description
1 polymer ?
#
loop_
_entity_poly.entity_id
_entity_poly.type
_entity_poly.pdbx_seq_one_letter_code
_entity_poly.pdbx_strand_id
1 'polypeptide(L)'
;MSYVAAFFAALTVAEAQPLPVSVVAEQLQGAIVENGYRRVGVLPQFIVRQGADEKLGGSLGPQGDLFAEQLGKQLLRTSQGKYRVIDDRQMRAAFAGMSLADLGKRESLLAASKKVGGMDGLVVGTLTDLRQLPPGESRPELDVEARLIDVRDSSAVADAQTSRFLTLSDAAYMGESWELRRWTPGGIVSVGLDPKPFANTYLPFAPGPYNEENQYRAILRNRPHPLVDSQCPYRMSIVVDGQQRPWVPVKDRFYVALEPGDTYQIRVESASPRPAYLSLFVDGINILGKTREHPSASKFWHLAAGQKSQFAGWTTGSGGQYKQEEFIIAPADSTVAAGQGFGQQLGMITAVYYTVGLDGLPEPPAEQPESPLSMTLGASMADTFGTGAGRESELTLEEKSGPERGIILAAMTIYYAPSAQVDAMKQAAGQ
;
A
#
# COMPACT_ATOMS: atom_id res chain seq x y z
N MET A 1 4.77 -33.62 -1.05
CA MET A 1 5.89 -32.71 -1.41
C MET A 1 6.13 -31.82 -0.21
N SER A 2 7.37 -31.70 0.27
CA SER A 2 7.68 -30.79 1.37
C SER A 2 8.04 -29.42 0.79
N TYR A 3 7.23 -28.40 1.09
CA TYR A 3 7.52 -27.02 0.71
C TYR A 3 8.33 -26.36 1.83
N VAL A 4 9.59 -26.01 1.56
CA VAL A 4 10.43 -25.24 2.49
C VAL A 4 10.54 -23.81 1.95
N ALA A 5 9.76 -22.91 2.53
CA ALA A 5 9.95 -21.46 2.37
C ALA A 5 10.66 -20.92 3.60
N ALA A 6 11.75 -20.19 3.39
CA ALA A 6 12.45 -19.51 4.48
C ALA A 6 12.01 -18.04 4.56
N PHE A 7 11.89 -17.55 5.78
CA PHE A 7 11.57 -16.16 6.11
C PHE A 7 12.79 -15.51 6.80
N PHE A 8 12.89 -14.18 6.78
CA PHE A 8 13.98 -13.44 7.41
C PHE A 8 13.45 -12.43 8.44
N ALA A 9 13.82 -12.63 9.71
CA ALA A 9 13.45 -11.71 10.78
C ALA A 9 14.40 -10.50 10.79
N ALA A 10 13.84 -9.29 10.69
CA ALA A 10 14.62 -8.07 10.73
C ALA A 10 15.16 -7.79 12.15
N LEU A 11 16.44 -7.44 12.26
CA LEU A 11 16.91 -6.64 13.39
C LEU A 11 16.15 -5.30 13.42
N THR A 12 16.11 -4.67 14.59
CA THR A 12 15.43 -3.38 14.89
C THR A 12 15.16 -2.54 13.66
N VAL A 13 13.94 -2.68 13.12
CA VAL A 13 13.52 -2.02 11.88
C VAL A 13 13.75 -0.53 12.05
N ALA A 14 14.65 0.05 11.24
CA ALA A 14 14.77 1.49 11.12
C ALA A 14 13.37 2.01 10.79
N GLU A 15 12.78 2.81 11.68
CA GLU A 15 11.42 3.33 11.51
C GLU A 15 11.44 4.19 10.25
N ALA A 16 11.02 3.61 9.11
CA ALA A 16 10.50 4.40 8.02
C ALA A 16 9.35 5.19 8.66
N GLN A 17 9.53 6.51 8.74
CA GLN A 17 9.06 7.40 9.79
C GLN A 17 7.52 7.69 9.67
N PRO A 18 6.99 8.94 9.75
CA PRO A 18 5.67 9.22 9.21
C PRO A 18 5.77 9.82 7.80
N LEU A 19 4.69 9.72 7.03
CA LEU A 19 4.33 10.73 6.03
C LEU A 19 4.53 12.16 6.59
N PRO A 20 4.53 13.21 5.76
CA PRO A 20 4.45 14.60 6.24
C PRO A 20 3.14 14.92 7.00
N VAL A 21 2.31 13.92 7.31
CA VAL A 21 1.49 13.79 8.53
C VAL A 21 2.09 14.50 9.74
N SER A 22 3.40 14.44 10.00
CA SER A 22 4.01 15.18 11.13
C SER A 22 3.75 16.68 11.05
N VAL A 23 4.10 17.30 9.92
CA VAL A 23 3.88 18.73 9.63
C VAL A 23 2.38 19.06 9.70
N VAL A 24 1.52 18.21 9.12
CA VAL A 24 0.06 18.37 9.15
C VAL A 24 -0.48 18.31 10.59
N ALA A 25 -0.02 17.37 11.40
CA ALA A 25 -0.44 17.21 12.79
C ALA A 25 0.01 18.39 13.68
N GLU A 26 1.20 18.91 13.44
CA GLU A 26 1.76 20.07 14.16
C GLU A 26 1.00 21.37 13.83
N GLN A 27 0.68 21.59 12.54
CA GLN A 27 -0.17 22.71 12.11
C GLN A 27 -1.56 22.64 12.73
N LEU A 28 -2.25 21.49 12.63
CA LEU A 28 -3.59 21.31 13.21
C LEU A 28 -3.59 21.36 14.75
N GLN A 29 -2.51 20.93 15.42
CA GLN A 29 -2.41 20.98 16.89
C GLN A 29 -2.58 22.39 17.45
N GLY A 30 -1.99 23.41 16.79
CA GLY A 30 -2.11 24.80 17.24
C GLY A 30 -3.57 25.23 17.33
N ALA A 31 -4.28 25.12 16.20
CA ALA A 31 -5.70 25.47 16.09
C ALA A 31 -6.60 24.66 17.04
N ILE A 32 -6.30 23.36 17.27
CA ILE A 32 -7.04 22.52 18.23
C ILE A 32 -6.96 23.09 19.65
N VAL A 33 -5.77 23.52 20.08
CA VAL A 33 -5.54 24.05 21.43
C VAL A 33 -6.09 25.47 21.57
N GLU A 34 -5.89 26.33 20.56
CA GLU A 34 -6.34 27.73 20.55
C GLU A 34 -7.87 27.86 20.59
N ASN A 35 -8.59 26.99 19.88
CA ASN A 35 -10.06 26.94 19.90
C ASN A 35 -10.63 26.13 21.08
N GLY A 36 -9.77 25.57 21.94
CA GLY A 36 -10.16 24.89 23.17
C GLY A 36 -10.87 23.55 23.00
N TYR A 37 -10.69 22.87 21.86
CA TYR A 37 -11.30 21.57 21.60
C TYR A 37 -10.74 20.50 22.53
N ARG A 38 -11.62 19.73 23.18
CA ARG A 38 -11.25 18.73 24.20
C ARG A 38 -11.25 17.32 23.64
N ARG A 39 -12.05 17.07 22.61
CA ARG A 39 -12.24 15.78 21.95
C ARG A 39 -12.22 15.98 20.44
N VAL A 40 -11.18 15.46 19.77
CA VAL A 40 -10.98 15.58 18.32
C VAL A 40 -11.00 14.19 17.68
N GLY A 41 -11.79 14.02 16.63
CA GLY A 41 -11.73 12.84 15.78
C GLY A 41 -10.94 13.13 14.50
N VAL A 42 -10.27 12.12 13.96
CA VAL A 42 -9.82 12.14 12.55
C VAL A 42 -10.82 11.34 11.73
N LEU A 43 -11.24 11.89 10.60
CA LEU A 43 -12.15 11.21 9.68
C LEU A 43 -11.45 9.95 9.15
N PRO A 44 -11.99 8.74 9.37
CA PRO A 44 -11.30 7.50 9.06
C PRO A 44 -11.32 7.17 7.56
N GLN A 45 -12.11 7.89 6.76
CA GLN A 45 -12.16 7.84 5.30
C GLN A 45 -11.87 9.24 4.72
N PHE A 46 -10.68 9.44 4.16
CA PHE A 46 -10.22 10.66 3.53
C PHE A 46 -10.87 10.77 2.15
N ILE A 47 -11.08 12.00 1.72
CA ILE A 47 -11.60 12.31 0.39
C ILE A 47 -10.47 12.05 -0.61
N VAL A 48 -10.69 11.23 -1.63
CA VAL A 48 -9.75 11.09 -2.76
C VAL A 48 -10.30 11.88 -3.94
N ARG A 49 -9.49 12.81 -4.45
CA ARG A 49 -9.77 13.60 -5.66
C ARG A 49 -8.89 13.10 -6.81
N GLN A 50 -9.51 12.77 -7.94
CA GLN A 50 -8.81 12.39 -9.18
C GLN A 50 -9.45 13.13 -10.35
N GLY A 51 -8.79 14.19 -10.84
CA GLY A 51 -9.39 15.13 -11.79
C GLY A 51 -10.62 15.81 -11.18
N ALA A 52 -11.79 15.56 -11.75
CA ALA A 52 -13.08 16.07 -11.27
C ALA A 52 -13.86 15.10 -10.35
N ASP A 53 -13.40 13.86 -10.19
CA ASP A 53 -14.04 12.88 -9.31
C ASP A 53 -13.57 13.06 -7.86
N GLU A 54 -14.52 13.21 -6.92
CA GLU A 54 -14.28 13.16 -5.47
C GLU A 54 -15.08 12.01 -4.83
N LYS A 55 -14.42 11.19 -4.00
CA LYS A 55 -15.03 10.05 -3.30
C LYS A 55 -14.46 9.91 -1.88
N LEU A 56 -15.15 9.19 -0.98
CA LEU A 56 -14.58 8.75 0.30
C LEU A 56 -13.85 7.44 0.07
N GLY A 57 -12.54 7.42 0.36
CA GLY A 57 -11.62 6.50 -0.30
C GLY A 57 -11.52 6.78 -1.81
N GLY A 58 -10.68 6.02 -2.53
CA GLY A 58 -10.62 6.14 -3.98
C GLY A 58 -9.49 5.32 -4.62
N SER A 59 -9.04 5.78 -5.79
CA SER A 59 -8.12 5.06 -6.69
C SER A 59 -6.64 5.08 -6.30
N LEU A 60 -6.28 5.67 -5.16
CA LEU A 60 -4.89 5.77 -4.67
C LEU A 60 -4.33 4.43 -4.15
N GLY A 61 -4.91 3.29 -4.58
CA GLY A 61 -4.74 2.00 -3.92
C GLY A 61 -4.96 2.14 -2.42
N PRO A 62 -4.31 1.33 -1.56
CA PRO A 62 -4.10 1.67 -0.17
C PRO A 62 -3.96 3.20 0.09
N GLN A 63 -2.75 3.76 0.14
CA GLN A 63 -2.35 5.14 0.52
C GLN A 63 -3.05 5.97 1.65
N GLY A 64 -4.34 5.84 2.02
CA GLY A 64 -5.07 6.91 2.75
C GLY A 64 -5.52 6.72 4.22
N ASP A 65 -6.10 5.61 4.70
CA ASP A 65 -6.48 5.48 6.14
C ASP A 65 -5.26 5.30 6.98
N LEU A 66 -4.20 4.63 6.53
CA LEU A 66 -2.96 4.71 7.30
C LEU A 66 -2.39 6.16 7.30
N PHE A 67 -2.87 7.10 6.46
CA PHE A 67 -2.62 8.55 6.60
C PHE A 67 -3.54 9.11 7.69
N ALA A 68 -4.84 8.78 7.69
CA ALA A 68 -5.77 9.13 8.76
C ALA A 68 -5.38 8.57 10.15
N GLU A 69 -4.82 7.37 10.17
CA GLU A 69 -4.39 6.57 11.31
C GLU A 69 -3.01 7.01 11.79
N GLN A 70 -2.06 7.30 10.89
CA GLN A 70 -0.82 8.01 11.25
C GLN A 70 -1.15 9.41 11.76
N LEU A 71 -2.09 10.14 11.16
CA LEU A 71 -2.50 11.47 11.62
C LEU A 71 -3.19 11.40 12.98
N GLY A 72 -4.07 10.42 13.20
CA GLY A 72 -4.65 10.12 14.51
C GLY A 72 -3.60 9.74 15.55
N LYS A 73 -2.66 8.84 15.21
CA LYS A 73 -1.53 8.44 16.07
C LYS A 73 -0.59 9.60 16.36
N GLN A 74 -0.33 10.48 15.39
CA GLN A 74 0.56 11.62 15.54
C GLN A 74 -0.10 12.72 16.35
N LEU A 75 -1.35 13.08 16.08
CA LEU A 75 -2.14 13.98 16.95
C LEU A 75 -2.26 13.41 18.37
N LEU A 76 -2.39 12.09 18.54
CA LEU A 76 -2.38 11.45 19.86
C LEU A 76 -1.02 11.61 20.55
N ARG A 77 0.09 11.33 19.85
CA ARG A 77 1.47 11.53 20.32
C ARG A 77 1.73 13.00 20.71
N THR A 78 1.34 13.97 19.87
CA THR A 78 1.59 15.40 20.09
C THR A 78 0.61 16.04 21.08
N SER A 79 -0.58 15.47 21.30
CA SER A 79 -1.64 16.03 22.16
C SER A 79 -1.15 16.43 23.56
N GLN A 80 -0.21 15.68 24.14
CA GLN A 80 0.34 15.90 25.48
C GLN A 80 -0.75 16.07 26.56
N GLY A 81 -1.91 15.43 26.38
CA GLY A 81 -3.07 15.53 27.27
C GLY A 81 -3.86 16.85 27.22
N LYS A 82 -3.48 17.81 26.34
CA LYS A 82 -4.19 19.08 26.13
C LYS A 82 -5.60 18.86 25.56
N TYR A 83 -5.74 17.82 24.74
CA TYR A 83 -6.99 17.32 24.16
C TYR A 83 -6.93 15.79 24.08
N ARG A 84 -8.04 15.15 23.74
CA ARG A 84 -8.13 13.70 23.48
C ARG A 84 -8.38 13.46 21.99
N VAL A 85 -7.60 12.58 21.38
CA VAL A 85 -7.94 11.99 20.08
C VAL A 85 -8.91 10.84 20.31
N ILE A 86 -9.95 10.74 19.49
CA ILE A 86 -10.94 9.66 19.50
C ILE A 86 -10.38 8.44 18.77
N ASP A 87 -10.61 7.25 19.31
CA ASP A 87 -10.10 5.99 18.78
C ASP A 87 -10.61 5.70 17.35
N ASP A 88 -9.74 5.16 16.49
CA ASP A 88 -10.05 4.91 15.07
C ASP A 88 -11.22 3.95 14.87
N ARG A 89 -11.35 2.90 15.71
CA ARG A 89 -12.48 1.97 15.64
C ARG A 89 -13.79 2.64 16.07
N GLN A 90 -13.75 3.55 17.04
CA GLN A 90 -14.89 4.39 17.39
C GLN A 90 -15.27 5.35 16.26
N MET A 91 -14.29 5.96 15.59
CA MET A 91 -14.51 6.81 14.43
C MET A 91 -15.11 6.04 13.24
N ARG A 92 -14.57 4.86 12.89
CA ARG A 92 -15.12 3.99 11.84
C ARG A 92 -16.57 3.61 12.12
N ALA A 93 -16.88 3.15 13.34
CA ALA A 93 -18.25 2.83 13.74
C ALA A 93 -19.19 4.06 13.71
N ALA A 94 -18.67 5.27 13.93
CA ALA A 94 -19.45 6.49 13.91
C ALA A 94 -19.77 6.99 12.50
N PHE A 95 -18.82 6.86 11.57
CA PHE A 95 -18.92 7.31 10.18
C PHE A 95 -19.34 6.20 9.19
N ALA A 96 -19.47 4.95 9.63
CA ALA A 96 -19.97 3.84 8.81
C ALA A 96 -21.29 4.19 8.09
N GLY A 97 -21.28 4.04 6.76
CA GLY A 97 -22.42 4.36 5.88
C GLY A 97 -22.64 5.85 5.60
N MET A 98 -21.74 6.74 6.03
CA MET A 98 -21.81 8.18 5.72
C MET A 98 -21.29 8.49 4.31
N SER A 99 -21.98 9.37 3.57
CA SER A 99 -21.53 9.80 2.24
C SER A 99 -20.71 11.09 2.29
N LEU A 100 -19.99 11.41 1.20
CA LEU A 100 -19.28 12.69 1.05
C LEU A 100 -20.21 13.90 1.26
N ALA A 101 -21.46 13.80 0.78
CA ALA A 101 -22.46 14.84 0.93
C ALA A 101 -22.97 15.02 2.38
N ASP A 102 -22.74 14.06 3.27
CA ASP A 102 -23.11 14.15 4.68
C ASP A 102 -22.05 14.84 5.53
N LEU A 103 -20.79 14.86 5.10
CA LEU A 103 -19.72 15.61 5.79
C LEU A 103 -19.96 17.13 5.76
N GLY A 104 -20.67 17.63 4.75
CA GLY A 104 -21.14 19.02 4.68
C GLY A 104 -22.40 19.31 5.53
N LYS A 105 -22.95 18.33 6.26
CA LYS A 105 -24.20 18.48 7.03
C LYS A 105 -23.93 18.50 8.53
N ARG A 106 -24.16 19.65 9.15
CA ARG A 106 -24.11 19.86 10.61
C ARG A 106 -24.82 18.78 11.42
N GLU A 107 -26.01 18.37 10.99
CA GLU A 107 -26.80 17.34 11.67
C GLU A 107 -26.13 15.96 11.65
N SER A 108 -25.52 15.59 10.52
CA SER A 108 -24.76 14.34 10.37
C SER A 108 -23.49 14.33 11.23
N LEU A 109 -22.76 15.46 11.27
CA LEU A 109 -21.57 15.61 12.12
C LEU A 109 -21.93 15.55 13.62
N LEU A 110 -23.00 16.23 14.04
CA LEU A 110 -23.52 16.15 15.41
C LEU A 110 -24.01 14.73 15.77
N ALA A 111 -24.63 14.01 14.83
CA ALA A 111 -25.04 12.63 15.04
C ALA A 111 -23.85 11.68 15.22
N ALA A 112 -22.80 11.80 14.39
CA ALA A 112 -21.56 11.03 14.53
C ALA A 112 -20.83 11.37 15.85
N SER A 113 -20.72 12.66 16.18
CA SER A 113 -20.18 13.17 17.44
C SER A 113 -20.89 12.58 18.67
N LYS A 114 -22.22 12.45 18.62
CA LYS A 114 -23.00 11.80 19.68
C LYS A 114 -22.66 10.30 19.83
N LYS A 115 -22.46 9.56 18.73
CA LYS A 115 -22.07 8.13 18.78
C LYS A 115 -20.74 7.91 19.52
N VAL A 116 -19.78 8.82 19.38
CA VAL A 116 -18.45 8.75 20.02
C VAL A 116 -18.39 9.41 21.41
N GLY A 117 -19.52 9.74 22.02
CA GLY A 117 -19.58 10.35 23.36
C GLY A 117 -19.09 11.81 23.41
N GLY A 118 -19.32 12.54 22.32
CA GLY A 118 -18.89 13.93 22.13
C GLY A 118 -17.61 14.03 21.31
N MET A 119 -17.62 14.93 20.34
CA MET A 119 -16.50 15.35 19.50
C MET A 119 -16.72 16.84 19.21
N ASP A 120 -15.72 17.67 19.52
CA ASP A 120 -15.79 19.12 19.38
C ASP A 120 -15.25 19.56 18.00
N GLY A 121 -14.18 18.91 17.54
CA GLY A 121 -13.56 19.13 16.23
C GLY A 121 -13.37 17.81 15.46
N LEU A 122 -13.49 17.88 14.13
CA LEU A 122 -13.24 16.78 13.20
C LEU A 122 -12.14 17.16 12.22
N VAL A 123 -11.09 16.36 12.10
CA VAL A 123 -10.07 16.52 11.07
C VAL A 123 -10.50 15.75 9.82
N VAL A 124 -10.82 16.47 8.73
CA VAL A 124 -11.20 15.91 7.43
C VAL A 124 -10.00 16.03 6.49
N GLY A 125 -9.49 14.91 5.99
CA GLY A 125 -8.38 14.87 5.04
C GLY A 125 -8.84 14.68 3.59
N THR A 126 -8.09 15.25 2.65
CA THR A 126 -8.24 15.16 1.20
C THR A 126 -6.89 14.80 0.57
N LEU A 127 -6.89 13.82 -0.33
CA LEU A 127 -5.73 13.38 -1.12
C LEU A 127 -6.03 13.64 -2.60
N THR A 128 -5.20 14.42 -3.30
CA THR A 128 -5.37 14.68 -4.74
C THR A 128 -4.31 13.93 -5.55
N ASP A 129 -4.75 13.11 -6.51
CA ASP A 129 -3.86 12.33 -7.41
C ASP A 129 -3.37 13.19 -8.58
N LEU A 130 -2.17 13.77 -8.49
CA LEU A 130 -1.59 14.61 -9.54
C LEU A 130 -0.86 13.81 -10.64
N ARG A 131 -0.87 12.47 -10.60
CA ARG A 131 -0.25 11.61 -11.64
C ARG A 131 -0.87 11.76 -13.03
N GLN A 132 -2.09 12.30 -13.13
CA GLN A 132 -2.83 12.45 -14.40
C GLN A 132 -2.66 13.82 -15.08
N LEU A 133 -1.82 14.71 -14.52
CA LEU A 133 -1.50 15.99 -15.16
C LEU A 133 -0.66 15.81 -16.44
N PRO A 134 -0.64 16.79 -17.37
CA PRO A 134 0.06 16.66 -18.65
C PRO A 134 1.57 16.36 -18.51
N PRO A 135 2.15 15.52 -19.41
CA PRO A 135 3.56 15.19 -19.37
C PRO A 135 4.48 16.42 -19.42
N GLY A 136 5.12 16.72 -18.30
CA GLY A 136 6.06 17.84 -18.14
C GLY A 136 5.57 18.99 -17.25
N GLU A 137 4.29 19.02 -16.85
CA GLU A 137 3.73 20.10 -16.01
C GLU A 137 3.83 19.82 -14.51
N SER A 138 3.87 18.55 -14.09
CA SER A 138 4.04 18.16 -12.68
C SER A 138 5.08 17.06 -12.48
N ARG A 139 5.52 16.93 -11.23
CA ARG A 139 6.09 15.68 -10.70
C ARG A 139 4.90 14.79 -10.28
N PRO A 140 5.01 13.45 -10.35
CA PRO A 140 3.96 12.58 -9.87
C PRO A 140 3.90 12.65 -8.34
N GLU A 141 2.83 13.24 -7.85
CA GLU A 141 2.73 13.83 -6.52
C GLU A 141 1.33 13.61 -5.96
N LEU A 142 1.25 13.45 -4.64
CA LEU A 142 0.02 13.47 -3.88
C LEU A 142 -0.01 14.74 -3.04
N ASP A 143 -0.92 15.65 -3.38
CA ASP A 143 -1.26 16.76 -2.51
C ASP A 143 -2.16 16.25 -1.40
N VAL A 144 -1.82 16.58 -0.16
CA VAL A 144 -2.57 16.21 1.03
C VAL A 144 -2.96 17.46 1.81
N GLU A 145 -4.25 17.71 1.81
CA GLU A 145 -4.90 18.75 2.60
C GLU A 145 -5.61 18.10 3.79
N ALA A 146 -5.55 18.71 4.97
CA ALA A 146 -6.37 18.34 6.11
C ALA A 146 -6.98 19.59 6.75
N ARG A 147 -8.29 19.55 7.02
CA ARG A 147 -9.05 20.68 7.59
C ARG A 147 -9.61 20.30 8.94
N LEU A 148 -9.44 21.18 9.93
CA LEU A 148 -10.13 21.12 11.20
C LEU A 148 -11.51 21.76 11.05
N ILE A 149 -12.56 20.96 11.21
CA ILE A 149 -13.96 21.38 11.14
C ILE A 149 -14.54 21.46 12.56
N ASP A 150 -15.17 22.57 12.91
CA ASP A 150 -15.94 22.68 14.16
C ASP A 150 -17.23 21.87 14.03
N VAL A 151 -17.42 20.86 14.88
CA VAL A 151 -18.59 19.98 14.81
C VAL A 151 -19.88 20.72 15.17
N ARG A 152 -19.79 21.82 15.92
CA ARG A 152 -20.94 22.54 16.49
C ARG A 152 -21.67 23.37 15.45
N ASP A 153 -20.97 23.89 14.43
CA ASP A 153 -21.55 24.72 13.36
C ASP A 153 -21.10 24.35 11.92
N SER A 154 -20.13 23.44 11.78
CA SER A 154 -19.55 22.99 10.50
C SER A 154 -18.67 24.02 9.78
N SER A 155 -18.18 25.04 10.48
CA SER A 155 -17.13 25.92 9.98
C SER A 155 -15.77 25.21 9.83
N ALA A 156 -14.98 25.61 8.85
CA ALA A 156 -13.56 25.26 8.78
C ALA A 156 -12.76 26.27 9.61
N VAL A 157 -11.93 25.75 10.52
CA VAL A 157 -11.28 26.49 11.61
C VAL A 157 -9.79 26.69 11.33
N ALA A 158 -9.17 25.69 10.72
CA ALA A 158 -7.82 25.72 10.19
C ALA A 158 -7.66 24.68 9.09
N ASP A 159 -6.76 24.94 8.16
CA ASP A 159 -6.26 24.00 7.19
C ASP A 159 -4.75 23.74 7.41
N ALA A 160 -4.31 22.59 6.92
CA ALA A 160 -2.93 22.14 6.93
C ALA A 160 -2.67 21.44 5.59
N GLN A 161 -1.58 21.77 4.92
CA GLN A 161 -1.29 21.27 3.57
C GLN A 161 0.16 20.80 3.46
N THR A 162 0.35 19.70 2.73
CA THR A 162 1.66 19.17 2.37
C THR A 162 1.55 18.38 1.07
N SER A 163 2.60 18.42 0.25
CA SER A 163 2.69 17.61 -0.97
C SER A 163 3.74 16.52 -0.81
N ARG A 164 3.56 15.38 -1.48
CA ARG A 164 4.51 14.27 -1.43
C ARG A 164 4.66 13.61 -2.79
N PHE A 165 5.90 13.58 -3.28
CA PHE A 165 6.27 12.77 -4.43
C PHE A 165 6.18 11.27 -4.12
N LEU A 166 5.68 10.51 -5.09
CA LEU A 166 5.50 9.06 -4.96
C LEU A 166 6.83 8.30 -5.12
N THR A 167 7.06 7.33 -4.24
CA THR A 167 8.16 6.36 -4.38
C THR A 167 7.70 5.14 -5.19
N LEU A 168 8.67 4.30 -5.63
CA LEU A 168 8.38 2.97 -6.16
C LEU A 168 7.56 2.12 -5.19
N SER A 169 7.90 2.14 -3.90
CA SER A 169 7.17 1.41 -2.86
C SER A 169 5.72 1.89 -2.73
N ASP A 170 5.47 3.21 -2.80
CA ASP A 170 4.10 3.74 -2.83
C ASP A 170 3.37 3.20 -4.06
N ALA A 171 3.91 3.42 -5.26
CA ALA A 171 3.27 3.05 -6.52
C ALA A 171 2.96 1.55 -6.64
N ALA A 172 3.87 0.69 -6.15
CA ALA A 172 3.63 -0.74 -6.05
C ALA A 172 2.46 -1.03 -5.09
N TYR A 173 2.44 -0.38 -3.92
CA TYR A 173 1.31 -0.48 -2.98
C TYR A 173 0.01 0.04 -3.61
N MET A 174 0.07 1.07 -4.45
CA MET A 174 -1.06 1.62 -5.21
C MET A 174 -1.60 0.69 -6.32
N GLY A 175 -1.04 -0.52 -6.47
CA GLY A 175 -1.46 -1.49 -7.47
C GLY A 175 -0.84 -1.30 -8.86
N GLU A 176 0.19 -0.46 -9.01
CA GLU A 176 0.95 -0.38 -10.27
C GLU A 176 1.83 -1.64 -10.46
N SER A 177 2.03 -2.02 -11.72
CA SER A 177 2.85 -3.17 -12.11
C SER A 177 3.95 -2.76 -13.08
N TRP A 178 5.17 -3.22 -12.84
CA TRP A 178 6.34 -2.91 -13.66
C TRP A 178 7.49 -3.89 -13.38
N GLU A 179 8.43 -4.00 -14.32
CA GLU A 179 9.77 -4.55 -14.06
C GLU A 179 10.77 -3.45 -14.35
N LEU A 180 11.58 -3.06 -13.36
CA LEU A 180 12.60 -2.02 -13.53
C LEU A 180 13.97 -2.61 -13.81
N ARG A 181 14.27 -3.75 -13.20
CA ARG A 181 15.64 -4.28 -13.12
C ARG A 181 15.65 -5.79 -13.23
N ARG A 182 16.61 -6.31 -13.99
CA ARG A 182 16.74 -7.73 -14.31
C ARG A 182 18.16 -8.21 -14.06
N TRP A 183 18.31 -9.38 -13.43
CA TRP A 183 19.60 -10.07 -13.35
C TRP A 183 19.91 -10.77 -14.67
N THR A 184 21.12 -10.56 -15.18
CA THR A 184 21.65 -11.16 -16.40
C THR A 184 23.00 -11.83 -16.12
N PRO A 185 23.56 -12.64 -17.05
CA PRO A 185 24.92 -13.14 -16.91
C PRO A 185 26.00 -12.04 -16.77
N GLY A 186 25.73 -10.82 -17.24
CA GLY A 186 26.60 -9.65 -17.10
C GLY A 186 26.35 -8.80 -15.85
N GLY A 187 25.54 -9.27 -14.89
CA GLY A 187 25.12 -8.51 -13.71
C GLY A 187 23.68 -7.97 -13.83
N ILE A 188 23.30 -7.08 -12.92
CA ILE A 188 22.00 -6.42 -12.94
C ILE A 188 21.95 -5.32 -14.02
N VAL A 189 20.84 -5.23 -14.75
CA VAL A 189 20.60 -4.17 -15.74
C VAL A 189 19.26 -3.49 -15.49
N SER A 190 19.18 -2.19 -15.79
CA SER A 190 17.90 -1.48 -15.88
C SER A 190 17.18 -1.89 -17.17
N VAL A 191 15.90 -2.25 -17.07
CA VAL A 191 15.01 -2.58 -18.20
C VAL A 191 13.78 -1.68 -18.25
N GLY A 192 13.34 -1.11 -17.12
CA GLY A 192 12.08 -0.36 -17.00
C GLY A 192 12.21 1.10 -16.61
N LEU A 193 13.42 1.66 -16.62
CA LEU A 193 13.68 3.08 -16.36
C LEU A 193 14.25 3.76 -17.61
N ASP A 194 13.76 4.95 -17.96
CA ASP A 194 14.39 5.79 -18.99
C ASP A 194 15.80 6.15 -18.51
N PRO A 195 16.86 5.92 -19.30
CA PRO A 195 18.22 6.31 -18.91
C PRO A 195 18.48 7.82 -18.93
N LYS A 196 17.65 8.65 -19.60
CA LYS A 196 17.93 10.10 -19.76
C LYS A 196 18.04 10.87 -18.44
N PRO A 197 17.16 10.69 -17.42
CA PRO A 197 17.30 11.35 -16.12
C PRO A 197 18.55 10.90 -15.33
N PHE A 198 19.22 9.84 -15.81
CA PHE A 198 20.30 9.15 -15.12
C PHE A 198 21.62 9.11 -15.90
N ALA A 199 21.72 9.83 -17.03
CA ALA A 199 22.85 9.72 -17.96
C ALA A 199 24.23 9.94 -17.31
N ASN A 200 24.28 10.68 -16.19
CA ASN A 200 25.49 10.96 -15.40
C ASN A 200 25.36 10.53 -13.92
N THR A 201 24.42 9.65 -13.54
CA THR A 201 24.14 9.36 -12.11
C THR A 201 23.92 7.87 -11.80
N TYR A 202 24.20 7.50 -10.54
CA TYR A 202 24.00 6.13 -10.05
C TYR A 202 22.57 5.84 -9.55
N LEU A 203 21.66 6.81 -9.75
CA LEU A 203 20.26 6.71 -9.32
C LEU A 203 19.49 5.47 -9.82
N PRO A 204 19.80 4.80 -10.95
CA PRO A 204 19.12 3.57 -11.36
C PRO A 204 19.28 2.39 -10.38
N PHE A 205 20.27 2.39 -9.49
CA PHE A 205 20.49 1.28 -8.53
C PHE A 205 20.69 1.74 -7.08
N ALA A 206 20.64 3.05 -6.81
CA ALA A 206 20.71 3.56 -5.44
C ALA A 206 19.46 3.19 -4.62
N PRO A 207 19.59 2.75 -3.35
CA PRO A 207 18.47 2.38 -2.49
C PRO A 207 17.87 3.58 -1.73
N GLY A 208 16.72 3.38 -1.09
CA GLY A 208 16.08 4.37 -0.20
C GLY A 208 15.11 5.33 -0.90
N PRO A 209 14.26 6.03 -0.12
CA PRO A 209 13.04 6.66 -0.63
C PRO A 209 13.28 7.79 -1.63
N TYR A 210 14.29 8.64 -1.41
CA TYR A 210 14.68 9.69 -2.36
C TYR A 210 15.11 9.12 -3.73
N ASN A 211 15.75 7.95 -3.73
CA ASN A 211 16.16 7.29 -4.96
C ASN A 211 14.96 6.59 -5.62
N GLU A 212 14.09 5.92 -4.84
CA GLU A 212 12.83 5.37 -5.34
C GLU A 212 11.90 6.45 -5.94
N GLU A 213 11.85 7.66 -5.38
CA GLU A 213 11.12 8.81 -5.94
C GLU A 213 11.61 9.17 -7.34
N ASN A 214 12.93 9.33 -7.50
CA ASN A 214 13.53 9.69 -8.79
C ASN A 214 13.45 8.54 -9.80
N GLN A 215 13.49 7.29 -9.35
CA GLN A 215 13.25 6.10 -10.17
C GLN A 215 11.79 6.02 -10.64
N TYR A 216 10.81 6.32 -9.77
CA TYR A 216 9.39 6.30 -10.12
C TYR A 216 9.05 7.30 -11.25
N ARG A 217 9.65 8.50 -11.21
CA ARG A 217 9.54 9.50 -12.29
C ARG A 217 10.03 9.00 -13.65
N ALA A 218 10.94 8.03 -13.67
CA ALA A 218 11.58 7.54 -14.88
C ALA A 218 10.99 6.22 -15.42
N ILE A 219 9.89 5.70 -14.85
CA ILE A 219 9.31 4.42 -15.30
C ILE A 219 8.88 4.49 -16.77
N LEU A 220 9.34 3.53 -17.56
CA LEU A 220 8.93 3.30 -18.95
C LEU A 220 7.53 2.67 -18.99
N ARG A 221 6.51 3.51 -18.80
CA ARG A 221 5.08 3.14 -18.77
C ARG A 221 4.54 2.53 -20.08
N ASN A 222 5.35 2.54 -21.14
CA ASN A 222 5.05 1.90 -22.44
C ASN A 222 5.57 0.46 -22.55
N ARG A 223 6.19 -0.12 -21.51
CA ARG A 223 6.56 -1.54 -21.48
C ARG A 223 5.34 -2.46 -21.39
N PRO A 224 5.44 -3.71 -21.87
CA PRO A 224 4.44 -4.74 -21.54
C PRO A 224 4.32 -4.94 -20.02
N HIS A 225 3.10 -5.20 -19.54
CA HIS A 225 2.86 -5.54 -18.15
C HIS A 225 3.68 -6.79 -17.75
N PRO A 226 4.33 -6.84 -16.58
CA PRO A 226 5.34 -7.86 -16.28
C PRO A 226 4.78 -9.30 -16.14
N LEU A 227 3.45 -9.46 -16.05
CA LEU A 227 2.78 -10.78 -16.16
C LEU A 227 2.75 -11.34 -17.60
N VAL A 228 2.92 -10.49 -18.62
CA VAL A 228 2.96 -10.88 -20.05
C VAL A 228 4.31 -10.64 -20.72
N ASP A 229 5.23 -9.89 -20.09
CA ASP A 229 6.62 -9.83 -20.53
C ASP A 229 7.28 -11.20 -20.31
N SER A 230 7.43 -11.95 -21.41
CA SER A 230 8.04 -13.28 -21.43
C SER A 230 9.50 -13.27 -20.95
N GLN A 231 10.19 -12.12 -21.00
CA GLN A 231 11.56 -11.95 -20.51
C GLN A 231 11.63 -11.56 -19.03
N CYS A 232 10.53 -11.09 -18.42
CA CYS A 232 10.50 -10.84 -16.98
C CYS A 232 10.74 -12.17 -16.24
N PRO A 233 11.69 -12.23 -15.27
CA PRO A 233 12.04 -13.49 -14.62
C PRO A 233 11.03 -13.92 -13.55
N TYR A 234 10.10 -13.04 -13.15
CA TYR A 234 9.11 -13.34 -12.13
C TYR A 234 7.77 -13.75 -12.75
N ARG A 235 6.98 -14.55 -12.03
CA ARG A 235 5.60 -14.89 -12.37
C ARG A 235 4.74 -14.90 -11.10
N MET A 236 3.48 -14.51 -11.25
CA MET A 236 2.44 -14.70 -10.24
C MET A 236 1.20 -15.27 -10.92
N SER A 237 0.54 -16.23 -10.27
CA SER A 237 -0.76 -16.75 -10.70
C SER A 237 -1.62 -17.19 -9.52
N ILE A 238 -2.94 -17.19 -9.73
CA ILE A 238 -3.92 -17.57 -8.72
C ILE A 238 -4.44 -18.96 -9.01
N VAL A 239 -4.55 -19.79 -7.97
CA VAL A 239 -4.91 -21.20 -8.05
C VAL A 239 -6.14 -21.45 -7.16
N VAL A 240 -7.19 -22.03 -7.73
CA VAL A 240 -8.42 -22.46 -7.02
C VAL A 240 -8.62 -23.94 -7.33
N ASP A 241 -8.92 -24.77 -6.32
CA ASP A 241 -9.05 -26.23 -6.44
C ASP A 241 -7.87 -26.91 -7.17
N GLY A 242 -6.66 -26.38 -6.98
CA GLY A 242 -5.43 -26.83 -7.65
C GLY A 242 -5.28 -26.40 -9.12
N GLN A 243 -6.32 -25.82 -9.73
CA GLN A 243 -6.30 -25.29 -11.10
C GLN A 243 -5.89 -23.81 -11.12
N GLN A 244 -5.00 -23.44 -12.03
CA GLN A 244 -4.67 -22.02 -12.24
C GLN A 244 -5.83 -21.32 -12.93
N ARG A 245 -6.41 -20.29 -12.29
CA ARG A 245 -7.39 -19.42 -12.94
C ARG A 245 -6.68 -18.59 -14.03
N PRO A 246 -7.28 -18.39 -15.21
CA PRO A 246 -6.74 -17.48 -16.21
C PRO A 246 -6.86 -16.03 -15.73
N TRP A 247 -5.88 -15.20 -16.08
CA TRP A 247 -6.05 -13.75 -16.00
C TRP A 247 -6.74 -13.21 -17.25
N VAL A 248 -7.38 -12.05 -17.10
CA VAL A 248 -8.12 -11.32 -18.12
C VAL A 248 -7.58 -9.89 -18.14
N PRO A 249 -7.00 -9.42 -19.25
CA PRO A 249 -6.57 -8.03 -19.35
C PRO A 249 -7.80 -7.14 -19.53
N VAL A 250 -7.89 -6.06 -18.75
CA VAL A 250 -8.89 -5.01 -18.91
C VAL A 250 -8.19 -3.66 -18.85
N LYS A 251 -8.15 -2.95 -19.99
CA LYS A 251 -7.30 -1.77 -20.21
C LYS A 251 -5.83 -2.06 -19.84
N ASP A 252 -5.29 -1.40 -18.83
CA ASP A 252 -3.93 -1.51 -18.28
C ASP A 252 -3.79 -2.58 -17.18
N ARG A 253 -4.90 -3.13 -16.69
CA ARG A 253 -4.97 -3.99 -15.51
C ARG A 253 -5.19 -5.46 -15.87
N PHE A 254 -4.81 -6.35 -14.96
CA PHE A 254 -4.97 -7.80 -15.10
C PHE A 254 -5.87 -8.32 -13.99
N TYR A 255 -7.05 -8.82 -14.36
CA TYR A 255 -8.06 -9.37 -13.44
C TYR A 255 -8.02 -10.89 -13.42
N VAL A 256 -8.36 -11.50 -12.28
CA VAL A 256 -8.73 -12.92 -12.18
C VAL A 256 -10.15 -13.01 -11.66
N ALA A 257 -10.97 -13.85 -12.30
CA ALA A 257 -12.30 -14.17 -11.79
C ALA A 257 -12.19 -15.07 -10.56
N LEU A 258 -12.68 -14.58 -9.41
CA LEU A 258 -12.81 -15.33 -8.16
C LEU A 258 -14.20 -15.05 -7.58
N GLU A 259 -14.91 -16.10 -7.17
CA GLU A 259 -16.28 -16.01 -6.67
C GLU A 259 -16.35 -16.05 -5.13
N PRO A 260 -17.39 -15.47 -4.49
CA PRO A 260 -17.58 -15.58 -3.04
C PRO A 260 -17.60 -17.04 -2.57
N GLY A 261 -16.70 -17.37 -1.64
CA GLY A 261 -16.46 -18.75 -1.17
C GLY A 261 -15.33 -19.50 -1.87
N ASP A 262 -14.71 -18.97 -2.95
CA ASP A 262 -13.48 -19.53 -3.51
C ASP A 262 -12.37 -19.52 -2.45
N THR A 263 -11.86 -20.69 -2.07
CA THR A 263 -10.58 -20.81 -1.34
C THR A 263 -9.44 -20.90 -2.35
N TYR A 264 -8.47 -19.99 -2.25
CA TYR A 264 -7.44 -19.82 -3.28
C TYR A 264 -6.01 -19.81 -2.74
N GLN A 265 -5.05 -19.95 -3.65
CA GLN A 265 -3.62 -19.98 -3.37
C GLN A 265 -2.88 -19.07 -4.35
N ILE A 266 -1.91 -18.31 -3.85
CA ILE A 266 -1.05 -17.44 -4.67
C ILE A 266 0.21 -18.22 -4.98
N ARG A 267 0.43 -18.53 -6.26
CA ARG A 267 1.65 -19.15 -6.75
C ARG A 267 2.59 -18.07 -7.28
N VAL A 268 3.84 -18.12 -6.86
CA VAL A 268 4.93 -17.28 -7.39
C VAL A 268 6.06 -18.14 -7.93
N GLU A 269 6.77 -17.63 -8.93
CA GLU A 269 7.94 -18.28 -9.51
C GLU A 269 9.00 -17.24 -9.85
N SER A 270 10.26 -17.57 -9.59
CA SER A 270 11.43 -16.76 -9.91
C SER A 270 12.39 -17.56 -10.79
N ALA A 271 12.37 -17.30 -12.09
CA ALA A 271 13.38 -17.74 -13.04
C ALA A 271 14.67 -16.87 -13.00
N SER A 272 14.82 -16.03 -11.97
CA SER A 272 16.04 -15.24 -11.75
C SER A 272 17.23 -16.16 -11.43
N PRO A 273 18.44 -15.88 -11.98
CA PRO A 273 19.67 -16.58 -11.60
C PRO A 273 20.21 -16.16 -10.22
N ARG A 274 19.57 -15.18 -9.56
CA ARG A 274 19.87 -14.72 -8.19
C ARG A 274 18.63 -14.84 -7.30
N PRO A 275 18.79 -15.10 -5.99
CA PRO A 275 17.67 -15.04 -5.06
C PRO A 275 17.07 -13.64 -5.01
N ALA A 276 15.81 -13.57 -4.59
CA ALA A 276 15.06 -12.33 -4.40
C ALA A 276 14.27 -12.39 -3.10
N TYR A 277 14.09 -11.25 -2.45
CA TYR A 277 13.10 -11.11 -1.39
C TYR A 277 11.73 -10.75 -2.00
N LEU A 278 10.64 -11.26 -1.43
CA LEU A 278 9.27 -11.03 -1.87
C LEU A 278 8.41 -10.50 -0.70
N SER A 279 7.93 -9.27 -0.82
CA SER A 279 6.79 -8.79 -0.02
C SER A 279 5.51 -9.09 -0.80
N LEU A 280 4.55 -9.80 -0.20
CA LEU A 280 3.31 -10.19 -0.87
C LEU A 280 2.10 -9.69 -0.07
N PHE A 281 1.30 -8.86 -0.72
CA PHE A 281 0.13 -8.21 -0.16
C PHE A 281 -1.14 -8.80 -0.77
N VAL A 282 -2.16 -8.98 0.07
CA VAL A 282 -3.54 -9.19 -0.33
C VAL A 282 -4.32 -8.05 0.31
N ASP A 283 -5.05 -7.30 -0.51
CA ASP A 283 -5.87 -6.16 -0.11
C ASP A 283 -5.11 -5.08 0.70
N GLY A 284 -3.82 -4.91 0.39
CA GLY A 284 -2.91 -4.00 1.10
C GLY A 284 -2.40 -4.52 2.46
N ILE A 285 -2.77 -5.72 2.90
CA ILE A 285 -2.24 -6.37 4.11
C ILE A 285 -1.15 -7.37 3.70
N ASN A 286 -0.01 -7.36 4.40
CA ASN A 286 1.03 -8.35 4.15
C ASN A 286 0.53 -9.73 4.59
N ILE A 287 0.63 -10.72 3.71
CA ILE A 287 0.21 -12.09 4.03
C ILE A 287 1.02 -12.67 5.20
N LEU A 288 2.22 -12.13 5.47
CA LEU A 288 3.06 -12.51 6.59
C LEU A 288 2.99 -11.50 7.72
N GLY A 289 2.64 -11.98 8.91
CA GLY A 289 2.24 -11.18 10.06
C GLY A 289 0.75 -10.83 10.06
N LYS A 290 0.05 -10.94 8.92
CA LYS A 290 -1.34 -10.48 8.73
C LYS A 290 -1.49 -8.99 9.10
N THR A 291 -0.41 -8.23 8.94
CA THR A 291 -0.27 -6.83 9.36
C THR A 291 -0.34 -5.88 8.18
N ARG A 292 -0.90 -4.70 8.41
CA ARG A 292 -0.85 -3.60 7.45
C ARG A 292 0.46 -2.84 7.58
N GLU A 293 1.21 -2.80 6.49
CA GLU A 293 2.57 -2.26 6.44
C GLU A 293 2.90 -1.84 5.01
N HIS A 294 3.57 -0.71 4.84
CA HIS A 294 4.02 -0.23 3.53
C HIS A 294 5.14 -1.12 2.98
N PRO A 295 5.31 -1.31 1.65
CA PRO A 295 6.37 -2.17 1.10
C PRO A 295 7.80 -1.76 1.51
N SER A 296 8.05 -0.47 1.78
CA SER A 296 9.34 -0.01 2.31
C SER A 296 9.54 -0.24 3.83
N ALA A 297 8.61 -0.93 4.51
CA ALA A 297 8.73 -1.34 5.91
C ALA A 297 8.38 -2.83 6.13
N SER A 298 7.88 -3.52 5.09
CA SER A 298 7.24 -4.82 5.24
C SER A 298 8.21 -5.99 5.43
N LYS A 299 7.71 -7.05 6.06
CA LYS A 299 8.30 -8.39 6.13
C LYS A 299 8.32 -9.04 4.74
N PHE A 300 9.35 -9.82 4.45
CA PHE A 300 9.57 -10.40 3.12
C PHE A 300 10.01 -11.88 3.18
N TRP A 301 9.44 -12.68 2.28
CA TRP A 301 9.84 -14.07 2.04
C TRP A 301 11.15 -14.14 1.26
N HIS A 302 11.98 -15.16 1.48
CA HIS A 302 13.14 -15.42 0.63
C HIS A 302 12.81 -16.43 -0.47
N LEU A 303 12.94 -16.01 -1.72
CA LEU A 303 12.89 -16.89 -2.90
C LEU A 303 14.31 -17.15 -3.38
N ALA A 304 14.74 -18.42 -3.38
CA ALA A 304 15.97 -18.84 -4.01
C ALA A 304 15.90 -18.68 -5.55
N ALA A 305 17.07 -18.66 -6.21
CA ALA A 305 17.14 -18.69 -7.67
C ALA A 305 16.44 -19.95 -8.22
N GLY A 306 15.58 -19.78 -9.23
CA GLY A 306 14.77 -20.87 -9.79
C GLY A 306 13.58 -21.32 -8.93
N GLN A 307 13.32 -20.72 -7.75
CA GLN A 307 12.31 -21.20 -6.83
C GLN A 307 10.87 -20.94 -7.32
N LYS A 308 10.01 -21.93 -7.11
CA LYS A 308 8.55 -21.79 -7.16
C LYS A 308 8.00 -21.94 -5.74
N SER A 309 7.15 -21.01 -5.31
CA SER A 309 6.54 -20.97 -3.99
C SER A 309 5.02 -20.82 -4.11
N GLN A 310 4.30 -21.24 -3.08
CA GLN A 310 2.85 -21.20 -3.06
C GLN A 310 2.37 -20.82 -1.66
N PHE A 311 1.55 -19.78 -1.58
CA PHE A 311 1.00 -19.25 -0.34
C PHE A 311 -0.50 -19.54 -0.31
N ALA A 312 -0.97 -20.28 0.68
CA ALA A 312 -2.37 -20.71 0.79
C ALA A 312 -3.18 -19.90 1.80
N GLY A 313 -2.55 -19.02 2.59
CA GLY A 313 -3.24 -18.26 3.62
C GLY A 313 -2.38 -17.25 4.38
N TRP A 314 -3.06 -16.44 5.19
CA TRP A 314 -2.48 -15.48 6.12
C TRP A 314 -1.62 -16.19 7.16
N THR A 315 -0.37 -15.76 7.33
CA THR A 315 0.63 -16.43 8.14
C THR A 315 0.94 -15.58 9.38
N THR A 316 0.62 -16.07 10.58
CA THR A 316 0.85 -15.38 11.86
C THR A 316 1.65 -16.25 12.82
N GLY A 317 2.52 -15.67 13.66
CA GLY A 317 3.41 -16.43 14.55
C GLY A 317 4.85 -15.89 14.59
N SER A 318 5.72 -16.63 15.29
CA SER A 318 7.15 -16.36 15.47
C SER A 318 7.85 -17.53 16.18
N GLY A 319 9.19 -17.51 16.23
CA GLY A 319 10.00 -18.59 16.78
C GLY A 319 9.98 -19.86 15.92
N GLY A 320 9.77 -19.70 14.61
CA GLY A 320 9.55 -20.79 13.65
C GLY A 320 8.18 -21.46 13.74
N GLN A 321 7.36 -21.14 14.74
CA GLN A 321 6.01 -21.68 14.93
C GLN A 321 4.97 -20.70 14.42
N TYR A 322 4.20 -21.11 13.41
CA TYR A 322 3.22 -20.27 12.74
C TYR A 322 1.87 -20.96 12.59
N LYS A 323 0.84 -20.14 12.40
CA LYS A 323 -0.51 -20.48 11.96
C LYS A 323 -0.70 -19.93 10.55
N GLN A 324 -1.31 -20.72 9.66
CA GLN A 324 -1.79 -20.30 8.35
C GLN A 324 -3.31 -20.41 8.30
N GLU A 325 -3.99 -19.27 8.10
CA GLU A 325 -5.44 -19.18 7.89
C GLU A 325 -5.72 -19.04 6.39
N GLU A 326 -6.39 -20.02 5.78
CA GLU A 326 -6.58 -20.10 4.32
C GLU A 326 -7.14 -18.82 3.68
N PHE A 327 -6.71 -18.45 2.47
CA PHE A 327 -7.30 -17.33 1.73
C PHE A 327 -8.68 -17.74 1.18
N ILE A 328 -9.73 -17.06 1.59
CA ILE A 328 -11.10 -17.27 1.11
C ILE A 328 -11.73 -15.95 0.67
N ILE A 329 -12.41 -15.92 -0.48
CA ILE A 329 -13.16 -14.74 -0.91
C ILE A 329 -14.41 -14.58 -0.06
N ALA A 330 -14.51 -13.43 0.64
CA ALA A 330 -15.58 -13.15 1.60
C ALA A 330 -16.35 -11.87 1.22
N PRO A 331 -17.61 -11.72 1.70
CA PRO A 331 -18.30 -10.43 1.68
C PRO A 331 -17.44 -9.33 2.32
N ALA A 332 -17.54 -8.10 1.81
CA ALA A 332 -16.71 -6.95 2.18
C ALA A 332 -16.45 -6.82 3.69
N ASP A 333 -17.53 -6.83 4.48
CA ASP A 333 -17.56 -6.70 5.95
C ASP A 333 -16.88 -7.85 6.72
N SER A 334 -16.68 -8.98 6.06
CA SER A 334 -16.22 -10.26 6.63
C SER A 334 -14.76 -10.57 6.26
N THR A 335 -14.05 -9.60 5.67
CA THR A 335 -12.66 -9.74 5.21
C THR A 335 -11.64 -9.47 6.32
N VAL A 336 -10.41 -9.94 6.15
CA VAL A 336 -9.30 -9.64 7.09
C VAL A 336 -9.02 -8.14 7.14
N ALA A 337 -9.11 -7.48 5.99
CA ALA A 337 -8.97 -6.04 5.90
C ALA A 337 -10.10 -5.31 6.63
N ALA A 338 -11.37 -5.62 6.38
CA ALA A 338 -12.49 -4.95 7.06
C ALA A 338 -12.49 -5.23 8.57
N GLY A 339 -12.05 -6.41 8.99
CA GLY A 339 -11.80 -6.75 10.40
C GLY A 339 -10.71 -5.90 11.08
N GLN A 340 -9.79 -5.33 10.31
CA GLN A 340 -8.83 -4.32 10.77
C GLN A 340 -9.32 -2.88 10.53
N GLY A 341 -10.46 -2.69 9.86
CA GLY A 341 -11.09 -1.40 9.53
C GLY A 341 -10.86 -0.91 8.10
N PHE A 342 -10.26 -1.74 7.23
CA PHE A 342 -9.65 -1.34 5.95
C PHE A 342 -10.31 -2.05 4.76
N GLY A 343 -10.24 -1.48 3.56
CA GLY A 343 -11.33 -1.74 2.63
C GLY A 343 -11.29 -1.27 1.15
N GLN A 344 -11.10 -0.02 0.67
CA GLN A 344 -11.47 0.33 -0.75
C GLN A 344 -10.56 -0.29 -1.83
N GLN A 345 -9.69 -1.16 -1.35
CA GLN A 345 -8.46 -1.67 -1.93
C GLN A 345 -8.43 -3.19 -1.83
N LEU A 346 -9.60 -3.77 -1.48
CA LEU A 346 -9.84 -5.18 -1.64
C LEU A 346 -10.07 -5.52 -3.12
N GLY A 347 -9.80 -6.76 -3.49
CA GLY A 347 -9.79 -7.17 -4.90
C GLY A 347 -8.41 -6.94 -5.53
N MET A 348 -7.34 -6.95 -4.74
CA MET A 348 -5.98 -6.68 -5.19
C MET A 348 -4.95 -7.60 -4.52
N ILE A 349 -4.08 -8.20 -5.33
CA ILE A 349 -2.97 -9.06 -4.89
C ILE A 349 -1.69 -8.52 -5.52
N THR A 350 -0.74 -8.10 -4.68
CA THR A 350 0.48 -7.40 -5.14
C THR A 350 1.74 -8.10 -4.61
N ALA A 351 2.58 -8.58 -5.53
CA ALA A 351 3.91 -9.11 -5.26
C ALA A 351 4.98 -8.06 -5.58
N VAL A 352 5.82 -7.71 -4.61
CA VAL A 352 6.96 -6.78 -4.77
C VAL A 352 8.26 -7.54 -4.54
N TYR A 353 9.12 -7.58 -5.55
CA TYR A 353 10.37 -8.35 -5.57
C TYR A 353 11.57 -7.43 -5.36
N TYR A 354 12.51 -7.78 -4.48
CA TYR A 354 13.69 -6.99 -4.13
C TYR A 354 14.98 -7.80 -4.29
N THR A 355 16.14 -7.13 -4.42
CA THR A 355 17.43 -7.80 -4.23
C THR A 355 17.62 -8.26 -2.78
N VAL A 356 18.32 -9.39 -2.61
CA VAL A 356 18.87 -9.79 -1.31
C VAL A 356 20.15 -8.99 -1.09
N GLY A 357 20.14 -8.04 -0.15
CA GLY A 357 21.23 -7.08 0.02
C GLY A 357 21.44 -6.17 -1.20
N LEU A 358 22.63 -5.57 -1.25
CA LEU A 358 23.12 -4.77 -2.38
C LEU A 358 24.19 -5.53 -3.19
N ASP A 359 24.40 -6.82 -2.90
CA ASP A 359 25.47 -7.65 -3.47
C ASP A 359 25.33 -7.80 -4.99
N GLY A 360 26.36 -7.37 -5.72
CA GLY A 360 26.39 -7.45 -7.18
C GLY A 360 25.54 -6.38 -7.89
N LEU A 361 24.98 -5.41 -7.15
CA LEU A 361 24.77 -4.09 -7.72
C LEU A 361 26.16 -3.50 -8.03
N PRO A 362 26.35 -2.76 -9.14
CA PRO A 362 27.58 -1.99 -9.33
C PRO A 362 27.79 -0.98 -8.18
N GLU A 363 29.02 -0.56 -7.96
CA GLU A 363 29.34 0.40 -6.90
C GLU A 363 28.95 1.83 -7.34
N PRO A 364 28.46 2.69 -6.42
CA PRO A 364 28.33 4.12 -6.70
C PRO A 364 29.72 4.73 -6.91
N PRO A 365 29.87 5.75 -7.78
CA PRO A 365 31.14 6.46 -7.92
C PRO A 365 31.52 7.09 -6.58
N ALA A 366 32.82 7.03 -6.23
CA ALA A 366 33.33 7.43 -4.92
C ALA A 366 33.09 8.90 -4.53
N GLU A 367 32.74 9.74 -5.50
CA GLU A 367 32.34 11.14 -5.31
C GLU A 367 30.84 11.30 -5.57
N GLN A 368 30.02 11.12 -4.53
CA GLN A 368 28.65 11.63 -4.50
C GLN A 368 28.49 12.60 -3.32
N PRO A 369 27.87 13.78 -3.52
CA PRO A 369 27.56 14.68 -2.42
C PRO A 369 26.52 14.01 -1.50
N GLU A 370 26.71 14.11 -0.19
CA GLU A 370 25.78 13.51 0.79
C GLU A 370 24.36 14.02 0.57
N SER A 371 23.44 13.09 0.27
CA SER A 371 22.03 13.42 0.06
C SER A 371 21.39 13.74 1.42
N PRO A 372 20.72 14.90 1.58
CA PRO A 372 20.16 15.30 2.87
C PRO A 372 19.09 14.28 3.32
N LEU A 373 19.20 13.86 4.58
CA LEU A 373 18.45 12.75 5.18
C LEU A 373 16.92 12.91 5.04
N SER A 374 16.34 12.17 4.09
CA SER A 374 14.90 12.06 3.90
C SER A 374 14.25 11.23 5.01
N MET A 375 13.03 11.60 5.42
CA MET A 375 12.19 10.83 6.35
C MET A 375 10.83 10.49 5.68
N THR A 376 10.29 9.29 5.94
CA THR A 376 9.46 8.47 5.01
C THR A 376 8.11 8.03 5.61
N LEU A 377 7.15 7.50 4.81
CA LEU A 377 6.43 6.18 4.98
C LEU A 377 4.90 6.17 4.70
N GLY A 378 4.47 5.51 3.61
CA GLY A 378 3.09 5.50 3.07
C GLY A 378 2.01 4.65 3.78
N ALA A 379 0.79 4.59 3.22
CA ALA A 379 -0.46 4.31 3.97
C ALA A 379 -1.58 3.50 3.22
N SER A 380 -2.86 3.40 3.68
CA SER A 380 -3.91 2.43 3.19
C SER A 380 -5.44 2.72 3.41
N MET A 381 -6.38 2.61 2.41
CA MET A 381 -7.88 2.81 2.16
C MET A 381 -9.02 1.93 2.80
N ALA A 382 -10.31 2.38 2.83
CA ALA A 382 -11.62 1.67 3.15
C ALA A 382 -12.83 2.10 2.23
N ASP A 383 -13.78 1.34 1.60
CA ASP A 383 -14.30 -0.08 1.56
C ASP A 383 -14.58 -0.74 0.13
N THR A 384 -14.32 -2.07 -0.10
CA THR A 384 -14.66 -2.95 -1.29
C THR A 384 -14.76 -4.48 -0.91
N PHE A 385 -14.75 -5.46 -1.85
CA PHE A 385 -14.84 -6.94 -1.62
C PHE A 385 -13.49 -7.67 -1.66
N GLY A 386 -13.21 -8.62 -0.75
CA GLY A 386 -11.86 -9.16 -0.58
C GLY A 386 -11.70 -10.48 0.17
N THR A 387 -10.52 -10.64 0.76
CA THR A 387 -10.07 -11.92 1.32
C THR A 387 -10.28 -12.00 2.83
N GLY A 388 -11.13 -12.94 3.25
CA GLY A 388 -11.30 -13.37 4.63
C GLY A 388 -10.22 -14.35 5.08
N ALA A 389 -10.34 -14.81 6.32
CA ALA A 389 -9.53 -15.88 6.89
C ALA A 389 -10.37 -17.17 6.95
N GLY A 390 -9.93 -18.20 6.25
CA GLY A 390 -10.55 -19.51 6.18
C GLY A 390 -10.09 -20.43 7.32
N ARG A 391 -9.91 -21.72 7.02
CA ARG A 391 -9.48 -22.71 8.02
C ARG A 391 -8.05 -22.41 8.49
N GLU A 392 -7.84 -22.50 9.80
CA GLU A 392 -6.51 -22.42 10.41
C GLU A 392 -5.77 -23.77 10.32
N SER A 393 -4.46 -23.71 10.12
CA SER A 393 -3.53 -24.83 10.14
C SER A 393 -2.19 -24.42 10.77
N GLU A 394 -1.50 -25.32 11.45
CA GLU A 394 -0.15 -25.06 11.97
C GLU A 394 0.91 -25.34 10.88
N LEU A 395 1.95 -24.50 10.81
CA LEU A 395 3.11 -24.72 9.97
C LEU A 395 4.41 -24.28 10.66
N THR A 396 5.47 -25.04 10.42
CA THR A 396 6.84 -24.64 10.77
C THR A 396 7.46 -23.87 9.62
N LEU A 397 8.00 -22.68 9.88
CA LEU A 397 8.79 -21.92 8.91
C LEU A 397 10.22 -21.73 9.41
N GLU A 398 11.17 -21.69 8.48
CA GLU A 398 12.57 -21.47 8.79
C GLU A 398 12.84 -19.96 8.87
N GLU A 399 12.91 -19.39 10.08
CA GLU A 399 13.37 -18.02 10.30
C GLU A 399 14.90 -17.92 10.18
N LYS A 400 15.37 -16.92 9.43
CA LYS A 400 16.79 -16.67 9.16
C LYS A 400 17.18 -15.24 9.48
N SER A 401 18.47 -15.04 9.72
CA SER A 401 19.12 -13.73 9.70
C SER A 401 19.99 -13.65 8.44
N GLY A 402 20.08 -12.47 7.83
CA GLY A 402 20.80 -12.24 6.58
C GLY A 402 20.80 -10.76 6.17
N PRO A 403 21.17 -10.46 4.92
CA PRO A 403 21.19 -9.08 4.43
C PRO A 403 19.81 -8.41 4.53
N GLU A 404 19.80 -7.08 4.70
CA GLU A 404 18.59 -6.30 4.49
C GLU A 404 18.10 -6.43 3.05
N ARG A 405 16.82 -6.14 2.78
CA ARG A 405 16.35 -6.05 1.40
C ARG A 405 17.00 -4.84 0.71
N GLY A 406 17.47 -5.03 -0.52
CA GLY A 406 17.97 -3.94 -1.34
C GLY A 406 16.87 -3.32 -2.19
N ILE A 407 17.20 -3.01 -3.45
CA ILE A 407 16.33 -2.28 -4.37
C ILE A 407 15.23 -3.17 -4.97
N ILE A 408 14.08 -2.56 -5.29
CA ILE A 408 12.97 -3.27 -5.94
C ILE A 408 13.35 -3.63 -7.38
N LEU A 409 13.09 -4.86 -7.79
CA LEU A 409 13.33 -5.41 -9.11
C LEU A 409 12.07 -5.31 -9.98
N ALA A 410 10.93 -5.72 -9.43
CA ALA A 410 9.62 -5.68 -10.08
C ALA A 410 8.47 -5.54 -9.05
N ALA A 411 7.35 -4.98 -9.50
CA ALA A 411 6.06 -5.02 -8.84
C ALA A 411 5.04 -5.69 -9.77
N MET A 412 4.22 -6.58 -9.23
CA MET A 412 3.20 -7.33 -9.98
C MET A 412 1.89 -7.30 -9.22
N THR A 413 0.89 -6.65 -9.79
CA THR A 413 -0.47 -6.63 -9.26
C THR A 413 -1.40 -7.45 -10.15
N ILE A 414 -2.18 -8.33 -9.50
CA ILE A 414 -3.36 -8.99 -10.05
C ILE A 414 -4.57 -8.45 -9.28
N TYR A 415 -5.55 -7.93 -10.01
CA TYR A 415 -6.86 -7.59 -9.45
C TYR A 415 -7.75 -8.83 -9.44
N TYR A 416 -8.76 -8.87 -8.58
CA TYR A 416 -9.77 -9.93 -8.61
C TYR A 416 -11.17 -9.39 -8.34
N ALA A 417 -12.15 -10.04 -8.95
CA ALA A 417 -13.57 -9.70 -8.87
C ALA A 417 -14.41 -10.92 -9.31
N PRO A 418 -15.71 -10.97 -8.99
CA PRO A 418 -16.64 -11.93 -9.57
C PRO A 418 -16.62 -11.89 -11.11
N SER A 419 -16.77 -13.03 -11.76
CA SER A 419 -16.74 -13.19 -13.23
C SER A 419 -17.64 -12.20 -13.97
N ALA A 420 -18.90 -12.07 -13.54
CA ALA A 420 -19.86 -11.14 -14.11
C ALA A 420 -19.42 -9.66 -14.01
N GLN A 421 -18.64 -9.29 -12.98
CA GLN A 421 -18.08 -7.94 -12.86
C GLN A 421 -16.90 -7.76 -13.83
N VAL A 422 -16.02 -8.76 -13.98
CA VAL A 422 -14.92 -8.73 -14.95
C VAL A 422 -15.45 -8.59 -16.39
N ASP A 423 -16.49 -9.35 -16.76
CA ASP A 423 -17.12 -9.24 -18.08
C ASP A 423 -17.81 -7.88 -18.29
N ALA A 424 -18.45 -7.31 -17.27
CA ALA A 424 -18.99 -5.95 -17.35
C ALA A 424 -17.88 -4.89 -17.55
N MET A 425 -16.72 -5.04 -16.89
CA MET A 425 -15.58 -4.14 -17.10
C MET A 425 -14.98 -4.27 -18.51
N LYS A 426 -14.91 -5.50 -19.08
CA LYS A 426 -14.52 -5.72 -20.47
C LYS A 426 -15.45 -5.03 -21.45
N GLN A 427 -16.77 -5.22 -21.30
CA GLN A 427 -17.78 -4.58 -22.16
C GLN A 427 -17.67 -3.05 -22.09
N ALA A 428 -17.49 -2.48 -20.89
CA ALA A 428 -17.24 -1.06 -20.67
C ALA A 428 -15.86 -0.56 -21.19
N ALA A 429 -14.94 -1.46 -21.52
CA ALA A 429 -13.66 -1.18 -22.19
C ALA A 429 -13.68 -1.47 -23.70
N GLY A 430 -14.76 -2.05 -24.25
CA GLY A 430 -14.86 -2.45 -25.65
C GLY A 430 -14.09 -3.73 -26.00
N GLN A 431 -14.05 -4.71 -25.09
CA GLN A 431 -13.24 -5.95 -25.16
C GLN A 431 -14.06 -7.24 -24.98
#